data_AF-A0A2E6X9W6-F1
#
_entry.id   AF-A0A2E6X9W6-F1
#
_cell.length_a   1.000
_cell.length_b   1.000
_cell.length_c   1.000
_cell.angle_alpha   90.00
_cell.angle_beta   90.00
_cell.angle_gamma   90.00
#
_symmetry.space_group_name_H-M   'P 1'
#
loop_
_entity.id
_entity.type
_entity.pdbx_description
1 polymer ?
#
loop_
_entity_poly.entity_id
_entity_poly.type
_entity_poly.pdbx_seq_one_letter_code
_entity_poly.pdbx_strand_id
1 'polypeptide(L)'
;MSDALTVAPRKEFHTLFNAPLVLELDTLSDLGAHACILGLPYGAPYSMEDVTNDQSNAPTAIRRSWQRALRAIERWDFDLGGPLLDGRDIRIFDCGDVPGDPYSPMKHYELAEAAARKIIESGAMIISLGGDHGVPIPVFRALSAIPELSEPITLVHVDAHLDWRDHVNGVHEGLSSPIRRASEMDHFGEIFQIGLRSAGSARPEEMEAALKYGANLIPDIELQDIGMKAVLDRIPAGGTYYLTVDADGMDPTIAPAIAGPAPGGVTYPQMRTLIQGLVEKGRVAGMDIVEITPKRDVNAITCVTAVRLICNLIGKAVRAGYFD
;
A
#
# COMPACT_ATOMS: atom_id res chain seq x y z
N MET A 1 5.48 6.29 -28.64
CA MET A 1 5.95 6.59 -27.27
C MET A 1 6.37 5.27 -26.66
N SER A 2 7.38 5.26 -25.78
CA SER A 2 7.93 4.01 -25.23
C SER A 2 6.83 3.18 -24.56
N ASP A 3 6.72 1.89 -24.92
CA ASP A 3 5.84 0.91 -24.25
C ASP A 3 6.40 0.45 -22.88
N ALA A 4 7.32 1.23 -22.30
CA ALA A 4 7.92 0.92 -21.01
C ALA A 4 6.85 0.97 -19.91
N LEU A 5 6.79 -0.10 -19.11
CA LEU A 5 5.84 -0.22 -17.99
C LEU A 5 6.15 0.78 -16.88
N THR A 6 7.43 1.11 -16.68
CA THR A 6 7.89 2.04 -15.66
C THR A 6 8.96 2.98 -16.20
N VAL A 7 9.12 4.11 -15.53
CA VAL A 7 10.14 5.13 -15.79
C VAL A 7 10.88 5.46 -14.51
N ALA A 8 12.06 6.06 -14.63
CA ALA A 8 12.79 6.53 -13.46
C ALA A 8 11.94 7.54 -12.64
N PRO A 9 12.07 7.56 -11.30
CA PRO A 9 11.31 8.47 -10.46
C PRO A 9 11.46 9.95 -10.85
N ARG A 10 10.42 10.75 -10.60
CA ARG A 10 10.44 12.18 -10.94
C ARG A 10 11.54 12.90 -10.14
N LYS A 11 12.56 13.36 -10.86
CA LYS A 11 13.78 14.10 -10.43
C LYS A 11 14.97 13.19 -10.09
N GLU A 12 16.16 13.75 -10.35
CA GLU A 12 17.47 13.08 -10.30
C GLU A 12 17.68 12.22 -9.02
N PHE A 13 17.50 10.91 -9.18
CA PHE A 13 18.03 9.80 -8.38
C PHE A 13 17.85 9.85 -6.86
N HIS A 14 16.63 9.58 -6.40
CA HIS A 14 16.35 9.15 -5.03
C HIS A 14 15.46 7.92 -5.04
N THR A 15 16.04 6.72 -5.12
CA THR A 15 15.32 5.46 -4.89
C THR A 15 15.11 5.25 -3.39
N LEU A 16 14.11 4.44 -3.01
CA LEU A 16 13.90 4.10 -1.60
C LEU A 16 15.09 3.25 -1.10
N PHE A 17 15.63 3.56 0.08
CA PHE A 17 16.80 2.87 0.67
C PHE A 17 18.09 2.89 -0.15
N ASN A 18 18.18 3.76 -1.18
CA ASN A 18 19.20 3.66 -2.23
C ASN A 18 19.21 2.29 -2.93
N ALA A 19 18.06 1.61 -3.02
CA ALA A 19 17.91 0.38 -3.77
C ALA A 19 18.29 0.60 -5.25
N PRO A 20 18.92 -0.39 -5.92
CA PRO A 20 19.20 -0.28 -7.35
C PRO A 20 17.92 -0.11 -8.16
N LEU A 21 17.95 0.77 -9.17
CA LEU A 21 16.83 1.02 -10.07
C LEU A 21 16.78 -0.06 -11.15
N VAL A 22 15.62 -0.70 -11.33
CA VAL A 22 15.37 -1.72 -12.36
C VAL A 22 14.10 -1.35 -13.13
N LEU A 23 14.24 -0.98 -14.41
CA LEU A 23 13.11 -0.65 -15.29
C LEU A 23 12.74 -1.81 -16.23
N GLU A 24 13.68 -2.72 -16.50
CA GLU A 24 13.46 -3.95 -17.27
C GLU A 24 12.93 -5.05 -16.34
N LEU A 25 11.64 -5.00 -16.03
CA LEU A 25 11.02 -5.83 -14.98
C LEU A 25 11.09 -7.35 -15.26
N ASP A 26 11.30 -7.78 -16.51
CA ASP A 26 11.49 -9.21 -16.84
C ASP A 26 12.79 -9.80 -16.25
N THR A 27 13.73 -8.94 -15.86
CA THR A 27 15.01 -9.35 -15.27
C THR A 27 14.93 -9.63 -13.77
N LEU A 28 13.80 -9.33 -13.11
CA LEU A 28 13.67 -9.41 -11.64
C LEU A 28 13.91 -10.80 -11.08
N SER A 29 13.43 -11.85 -11.76
CA SER A 29 13.65 -13.25 -11.36
C SER A 29 15.13 -13.63 -11.46
N ASP A 30 15.81 -13.25 -12.55
CA ASP A 30 17.23 -13.52 -12.75
C ASP A 30 18.12 -12.75 -11.76
N LEU A 31 17.69 -11.55 -11.39
CA LEU A 31 18.31 -10.74 -10.33
C LEU A 31 17.97 -11.25 -8.93
N GLY A 32 17.07 -12.24 -8.81
CA GLY A 32 16.57 -12.81 -7.56
C GLY A 32 16.03 -11.75 -6.61
N ALA A 33 15.12 -10.91 -7.09
CA ALA A 33 14.45 -9.87 -6.32
C ALA A 33 13.67 -10.47 -5.13
N HIS A 34 13.87 -9.92 -3.92
CA HIS A 34 13.10 -10.33 -2.73
C HIS A 34 11.96 -9.35 -2.44
N ALA A 35 12.21 -8.05 -2.65
CA ALA A 35 11.18 -7.02 -2.54
C ALA A 35 11.38 -5.94 -3.60
N CYS A 36 10.29 -5.40 -4.13
CA CYS A 36 10.29 -4.41 -5.20
C CYS A 36 9.41 -3.21 -4.82
N ILE A 37 9.94 -2.00 -5.01
CA ILE A 37 9.23 -0.75 -4.79
C ILE A 37 8.66 -0.24 -6.11
N LEU A 38 7.37 0.04 -6.19
CA LEU A 38 6.70 0.56 -7.41
C LEU A 38 5.95 1.85 -7.10
N GLY A 39 6.21 2.94 -7.81
CA GLY A 39 5.43 4.17 -7.67
C GLY A 39 4.22 4.19 -8.60
N LEU A 40 3.03 4.54 -8.08
CA LEU A 40 1.77 4.59 -8.82
C LEU A 40 1.15 6.00 -8.80
N PRO A 41 1.80 7.02 -9.39
CA PRO A 41 1.46 8.41 -9.13
C PRO A 41 0.08 8.89 -9.65
N TYR A 42 -0.67 8.09 -10.39
CA TYR A 42 -1.91 8.55 -11.01
C TYR A 42 -3.03 7.58 -10.69
N GLY A 43 -4.20 8.10 -10.32
CA GLY A 43 -5.43 7.34 -10.14
C GLY A 43 -6.46 7.63 -11.23
N ALA A 44 -7.61 6.95 -11.16
CA ALA A 44 -8.73 7.19 -12.07
C ALA A 44 -9.50 8.44 -11.61
N PRO A 45 -9.45 9.54 -12.37
CA PRO A 45 -9.94 10.83 -11.91
C PRO A 45 -11.47 10.93 -12.00
N TYR A 46 -12.13 11.54 -10.99
CA TYR A 46 -13.58 11.77 -11.00
C TYR A 46 -14.00 13.02 -11.79
N SER A 47 -13.08 13.96 -11.99
CA SER A 47 -13.20 15.09 -12.90
C SER A 47 -11.87 15.37 -13.62
N MET A 48 -11.87 16.24 -14.61
CA MET A 48 -10.63 16.66 -15.27
C MET A 48 -9.67 17.41 -14.34
N GLU A 49 -10.17 18.00 -13.24
CA GLU A 49 -9.30 18.63 -12.24
C GLU A 49 -8.50 17.60 -11.42
N ASP A 50 -8.98 16.36 -11.33
CA ASP A 50 -8.39 15.30 -10.52
C ASP A 50 -7.29 14.52 -11.24
N VAL A 51 -7.15 14.67 -12.57
CA VAL A 51 -6.16 13.95 -13.40
C VAL A 51 -4.75 14.08 -12.86
N THR A 52 -4.40 15.26 -12.34
CA THR A 52 -3.16 15.48 -11.61
C THR A 52 -3.49 16.19 -10.31
N ASN A 53 -3.42 15.46 -9.21
CA ASN A 53 -3.56 16.02 -7.88
C ASN A 53 -2.20 16.05 -7.16
N ASP A 54 -2.17 16.53 -5.93
CA ASP A 54 -0.91 16.63 -5.20
C ASP A 54 -0.33 15.26 -4.80
N GLN A 55 -1.19 14.26 -4.64
CA GLN A 55 -0.83 12.89 -4.27
C GLN A 55 -0.04 12.18 -5.36
N SER A 56 -0.11 12.66 -6.61
CA SER A 56 0.80 12.23 -7.67
C SER A 56 2.28 12.48 -7.38
N ASN A 57 2.60 13.30 -6.37
CA ASN A 57 3.96 13.53 -5.91
C ASN A 57 4.36 12.62 -4.72
N ALA A 58 3.43 11.87 -4.15
CA ALA A 58 3.66 10.99 -2.99
C ALA A 58 4.79 9.97 -3.22
N PRO A 59 4.88 9.24 -4.36
CA PRO A 59 5.96 8.27 -4.56
C PRO A 59 7.34 8.92 -4.46
N THR A 60 7.48 10.11 -5.03
CA THR A 60 8.73 10.90 -4.96
C THR A 60 8.99 11.44 -3.55
N ALA A 61 7.96 11.91 -2.85
CA ALA A 61 8.09 12.48 -1.51
C ALA A 61 8.47 11.42 -0.45
N ILE A 62 7.87 10.23 -0.54
CA ILE A 62 8.19 9.08 0.33
C ILE A 62 9.65 8.67 0.12
N ARG A 63 10.07 8.46 -1.14
CA ARG A 63 11.47 8.13 -1.44
C ARG A 63 12.44 9.16 -0.86
N ARG A 64 12.20 10.46 -1.04
CA ARG A 64 13.06 11.52 -0.48
C ARG A 64 13.15 11.53 1.04
N SER A 65 12.14 11.01 1.72
CA SER A 65 12.05 11.06 3.18
C SER A 65 12.75 9.89 3.86
N TRP A 66 13.24 8.90 3.09
CA TRP A 66 13.74 7.66 3.67
C TRP A 66 14.95 7.85 4.60
N GLN A 67 15.89 8.72 4.24
CA GLN A 67 17.07 9.02 5.07
C GLN A 67 16.71 9.71 6.40
N ARG A 68 15.54 10.35 6.47
CA ARG A 68 15.02 10.94 7.70
C ARG A 68 14.36 9.89 8.59
N ALA A 69 13.68 8.91 7.98
CA ALA A 69 13.09 7.78 8.68
C ALA A 69 14.12 6.76 9.17
N LEU A 70 15.20 6.59 8.40
CA LEU A 70 16.28 5.65 8.68
C LEU A 70 17.60 6.24 8.17
N ARG A 71 18.52 6.58 9.07
CA ARG A 71 19.80 7.19 8.68
C ARG A 71 20.65 6.33 7.73
N ALA A 72 20.58 5.00 7.89
CA ALA A 72 21.12 4.00 6.97
C ALA A 72 20.52 2.62 7.31
N ILE A 73 20.44 1.70 6.35
CA ILE A 73 19.77 0.39 6.54
C ILE A 73 20.49 -0.51 7.55
N GLU A 74 21.77 -0.25 7.80
CA GLU A 74 22.64 -0.98 8.74
C GLU A 74 22.52 -0.46 10.18
N ARG A 75 21.74 0.60 10.42
CA ARG A 75 21.57 1.19 11.76
C ARG A 75 20.56 0.38 12.57
N TRP A 76 20.80 0.35 13.88
CA TRP A 76 19.90 -0.30 14.83
C TRP A 76 18.51 0.33 14.79
N ASP A 77 17.50 -0.50 14.55
CA ASP A 77 16.10 -0.14 14.58
C ASP A 77 15.43 -0.77 15.80
N PHE A 78 14.89 0.05 16.70
CA PHE A 78 14.26 -0.42 17.93
C PHE A 78 12.89 -1.07 17.72
N ASP A 79 12.23 -0.80 16.59
CA ASP A 79 10.97 -1.48 16.25
C ASP A 79 11.24 -2.92 15.77
N LEU A 80 12.43 -3.17 15.23
CA LEU A 80 12.84 -4.47 14.67
C LEU A 80 13.79 -5.25 15.58
N GLY A 81 14.44 -4.58 16.54
CA GLY A 81 15.48 -5.18 17.39
C GLY A 81 16.81 -5.43 16.67
N GLY A 82 17.13 -4.67 15.62
CA GLY A 82 18.34 -4.82 14.82
C GLY A 82 18.32 -3.98 13.54
N PRO A 83 19.32 -4.11 12.64
CA PRO A 83 19.31 -3.48 11.33
C PRO A 83 18.14 -3.93 10.45
N LEU A 84 17.78 -3.15 9.42
CA LEU A 84 16.64 -3.42 8.55
C LEU A 84 16.70 -4.84 7.94
N LEU A 85 17.84 -5.19 7.34
CA LEU A 85 18.06 -6.47 6.66
C LEU A 85 18.68 -7.55 7.56
N ASP A 86 18.88 -7.27 8.84
CA ASP A 86 19.41 -8.22 9.84
C ASP A 86 20.75 -8.89 9.44
N GLY A 87 21.57 -8.21 8.63
CA GLY A 87 22.83 -8.74 8.11
C GLY A 87 22.70 -9.80 7.02
N ARG A 88 21.50 -9.98 6.46
CA ARG A 88 21.19 -10.96 5.40
C ARG A 88 21.32 -10.35 3.99
N ASP A 89 21.61 -11.18 3.00
CA ASP A 89 21.71 -10.78 1.59
C ASP A 89 20.34 -10.64 0.93
N ILE A 90 19.60 -9.60 1.33
CA ILE A 90 18.25 -9.32 0.84
C ILE A 90 18.30 -8.23 -0.23
N ARG A 91 18.10 -8.66 -1.47
CA ARG A 91 17.99 -7.79 -2.66
C ARG A 91 16.64 -7.08 -2.75
N ILE A 92 16.65 -5.78 -2.49
CA ILE A 92 15.53 -4.86 -2.70
C ILE A 92 15.81 -4.04 -3.95
N PHE A 93 14.82 -3.92 -4.84
CA PHE A 93 14.92 -3.10 -6.06
C PHE A 93 13.87 -1.99 -6.06
N ASP A 94 14.21 -0.84 -6.64
CA ASP A 94 13.23 0.20 -6.98
C ASP A 94 12.87 0.05 -8.46
N CYS A 95 11.59 -0.19 -8.72
CA CYS A 95 11.06 -0.42 -10.06
C CYS A 95 10.59 0.88 -10.75
N GLY A 96 10.86 2.04 -10.17
CA GLY A 96 10.50 3.34 -10.74
C GLY A 96 9.04 3.70 -10.53
N ASP A 97 8.51 4.55 -11.41
CA ASP A 97 7.14 5.02 -11.40
C ASP A 97 6.41 4.55 -12.67
N VAL A 98 5.13 4.19 -12.56
CA VAL A 98 4.28 3.97 -13.72
C VAL A 98 3.96 5.32 -14.38
N PRO A 99 4.23 5.49 -15.70
CA PRO A 99 3.99 6.75 -16.37
C PRO A 99 2.49 6.95 -16.67
N GLY A 100 2.07 8.22 -16.68
CA GLY A 100 0.74 8.62 -17.17
C GLY A 100 0.80 8.98 -18.64
N ASP A 101 -0.34 8.89 -19.32
CA ASP A 101 -0.49 9.28 -20.72
C ASP A 101 -1.61 10.34 -20.87
N PRO A 102 -1.29 11.58 -21.27
CA PRO A 102 -2.31 12.61 -21.46
C PRO A 102 -3.27 12.31 -22.62
N TYR A 103 -2.93 11.42 -23.54
CA TYR A 103 -3.81 11.00 -24.65
C TYR A 103 -4.72 9.82 -24.26
N SER A 104 -4.37 9.08 -23.20
CA SER A 104 -5.15 7.98 -22.68
C SER A 104 -5.08 7.97 -21.15
N PRO A 105 -5.93 8.76 -20.47
CA PRO A 105 -5.86 8.96 -19.03
C PRO A 105 -5.92 7.67 -18.21
N MET A 106 -6.53 6.59 -18.71
CA MET A 106 -6.59 5.30 -18.02
C MET A 106 -5.44 4.34 -18.35
N LYS A 107 -4.57 4.67 -19.32
CA LYS A 107 -3.47 3.78 -19.75
C LYS A 107 -2.55 3.39 -18.60
N HIS A 108 -2.38 4.27 -17.62
CA HIS A 108 -1.55 3.99 -16.46
C HIS A 108 -2.09 2.84 -15.59
N TYR A 109 -3.39 2.52 -15.58
CA TYR A 109 -3.92 1.35 -14.87
C TYR A 109 -3.51 0.05 -15.56
N GLU A 110 -3.51 0.02 -16.89
CA GLU A 110 -3.03 -1.13 -17.66
C GLU A 110 -1.53 -1.35 -17.44
N LEU A 111 -0.74 -0.26 -17.46
CA LEU A 111 0.70 -0.32 -17.20
C LEU A 111 1.01 -0.72 -15.76
N ALA A 112 0.24 -0.21 -14.78
CA ALA A 112 0.39 -0.56 -13.37
C ALA A 112 0.10 -2.03 -13.11
N GLU A 113 -0.96 -2.58 -13.70
CA GLU A 113 -1.26 -4.01 -13.57
C GLU A 113 -0.15 -4.86 -14.20
N ALA A 114 0.30 -4.52 -15.41
CA ALA A 114 1.38 -5.25 -16.08
C ALA A 114 2.70 -5.18 -15.30
N ALA A 115 3.05 -4.01 -14.74
CA ALA A 115 4.25 -3.84 -13.91
C ALA A 115 4.16 -4.66 -12.61
N ALA A 116 3.04 -4.55 -11.90
CA ALA A 116 2.79 -5.29 -10.67
C ALA A 116 2.82 -6.80 -10.91
N ARG A 117 2.22 -7.26 -12.03
CA ARG A 117 2.20 -8.68 -12.41
C ARG A 117 3.62 -9.23 -12.59
N LYS A 118 4.50 -8.52 -13.31
CA LYS A 118 5.90 -8.94 -13.46
C LYS A 118 6.67 -9.01 -12.13
N ILE A 119 6.42 -8.05 -11.23
CA ILE A 119 7.01 -8.07 -9.88
C ILE A 119 6.52 -9.31 -9.11
N ILE A 120 5.21 -9.54 -9.10
CA ILE A 120 4.58 -10.62 -8.34
C ILE A 120 4.99 -12.00 -8.88
N GLU A 121 5.00 -12.19 -10.21
CA GLU A 121 5.42 -13.43 -10.87
C GLU A 121 6.89 -13.78 -10.60
N SER A 122 7.74 -12.78 -10.30
CA SER A 122 9.13 -13.03 -9.88
C SER A 122 9.26 -13.61 -8.46
N GLY A 123 8.16 -13.68 -7.70
CA GLY A 123 8.14 -14.10 -6.30
C GLY A 123 8.49 -13.00 -5.30
N ALA A 124 8.77 -11.78 -5.77
CA ALA A 124 9.11 -10.64 -4.92
C ALA A 124 7.89 -10.10 -4.17
N MET A 125 8.12 -9.64 -2.94
CA MET A 125 7.14 -8.83 -2.19
C MET A 125 7.00 -7.46 -2.86
N ILE A 126 5.78 -7.05 -3.20
CA ILE A 126 5.51 -5.74 -3.80
C ILE A 126 5.23 -4.67 -2.75
N ILE A 127 5.88 -3.52 -2.86
CA ILE A 127 5.57 -2.31 -2.09
C ILE A 127 5.20 -1.19 -3.05
N SER A 128 3.92 -0.85 -3.13
CA SER A 128 3.45 0.25 -3.97
C SER A 128 3.40 1.57 -3.20
N LEU A 129 3.88 2.63 -3.83
CA LEU A 129 3.89 3.97 -3.26
C LEU A 129 2.93 4.85 -4.03
N GLY A 130 2.00 5.45 -3.31
CA GLY A 130 1.30 6.69 -3.64
C GLY A 130 0.50 6.66 -4.94
N GLY A 131 -0.13 7.80 -5.20
CA GLY A 131 -1.40 7.88 -5.90
C GLY A 131 -2.54 8.06 -4.90
N ASP A 132 -3.74 8.29 -5.40
CA ASP A 132 -4.97 8.17 -4.61
C ASP A 132 -5.31 6.70 -4.34
N HIS A 133 -6.34 6.43 -3.55
CA HIS A 133 -6.72 5.07 -3.19
C HIS A 133 -7.31 4.25 -4.37
N GLY A 134 -7.38 4.78 -5.59
CA GLY A 134 -7.76 3.97 -6.76
C GLY A 134 -6.61 3.08 -7.22
N VAL A 135 -5.37 3.51 -7.00
CA VAL A 135 -4.19 2.85 -7.57
C VAL A 135 -3.88 1.44 -7.06
N PRO A 136 -4.36 0.98 -5.89
CA PRO A 136 -4.25 -0.42 -5.51
C PRO A 136 -5.06 -1.35 -6.42
N ILE A 137 -6.11 -0.90 -7.10
CA ILE A 137 -6.97 -1.74 -7.95
C ILE A 137 -6.18 -2.54 -9.01
N PRO A 138 -5.31 -1.94 -9.84
CA PRO A 138 -4.47 -2.71 -10.77
C PRO A 138 -3.49 -3.66 -10.06
N VAL A 139 -3.01 -3.33 -8.87
CA VAL A 139 -2.16 -4.23 -8.06
C VAL A 139 -2.98 -5.41 -7.56
N PHE A 140 -4.19 -5.17 -7.06
CA PHE A 140 -5.14 -6.18 -6.62
C PHE A 140 -5.42 -7.21 -7.72
N ARG A 141 -5.61 -6.78 -8.97
CA ARG A 141 -5.74 -7.69 -10.12
C ARG A 141 -4.50 -8.54 -10.35
N ALA A 142 -3.31 -7.95 -10.20
CA ALA A 142 -2.04 -8.64 -10.41
C ALA A 142 -1.72 -9.69 -9.33
N LEU A 143 -2.28 -9.58 -8.11
CA LEU A 143 -2.07 -10.55 -7.03
C LEU A 143 -2.58 -11.97 -7.37
N SER A 144 -3.47 -12.11 -8.35
CA SER A 144 -3.84 -13.42 -8.91
C SER A 144 -2.65 -14.23 -9.45
N ALA A 145 -1.53 -13.56 -9.75
CA ALA A 145 -0.32 -14.17 -10.29
C ALA A 145 0.71 -14.59 -9.22
N ILE A 146 0.38 -14.48 -7.93
CA ILE A 146 1.28 -14.92 -6.85
C ILE A 146 1.60 -16.41 -7.06
N PRO A 147 2.89 -16.79 -7.16
CA PRO A 147 3.29 -18.18 -7.25
C PRO A 147 2.76 -18.98 -6.05
N GLU A 148 2.22 -20.16 -6.33
CA GLU A 148 1.73 -21.10 -5.29
C GLU A 148 0.57 -20.55 -4.41
N LEU A 149 -0.16 -19.52 -4.89
CA LEU A 149 -1.37 -19.06 -4.24
C LEU A 149 -2.41 -20.19 -4.20
N SER A 150 -2.63 -20.75 -3.01
CA SER A 150 -3.49 -21.91 -2.78
C SER A 150 -4.82 -21.57 -2.13
N GLU A 151 -4.89 -20.45 -1.43
CA GLU A 151 -6.08 -19.96 -0.74
C GLU A 151 -6.32 -18.49 -1.10
N PRO A 152 -7.58 -18.00 -1.07
CA PRO A 152 -7.87 -16.58 -1.28
C PRO A 152 -7.09 -15.67 -0.32
N ILE A 153 -6.68 -14.51 -0.83
CA ILE A 153 -5.94 -13.51 -0.08
C ILE A 153 -6.87 -12.84 0.92
N THR A 154 -6.43 -12.70 2.16
CA THR A 154 -7.09 -11.84 3.15
C THR A 154 -6.62 -10.40 2.95
N LEU A 155 -7.55 -9.51 2.58
CA LEU A 155 -7.27 -8.08 2.43
C LEU A 155 -7.38 -7.39 3.78
N VAL A 156 -6.30 -6.75 4.21
CA VAL A 156 -6.28 -5.90 5.40
C VAL A 156 -6.18 -4.45 4.96
N HIS A 157 -7.18 -3.67 5.31
CA HIS A 157 -7.37 -2.30 4.88
C HIS A 157 -7.37 -1.37 6.09
N VAL A 158 -6.44 -0.42 6.11
CA VAL A 158 -6.37 0.63 7.14
C VAL A 158 -6.81 1.94 6.51
N ASP A 159 -7.93 2.49 6.96
CA ASP A 159 -8.59 3.65 6.35
C ASP A 159 -9.62 4.27 7.30
N ALA A 160 -9.83 5.58 7.19
CA ALA A 160 -10.95 6.26 7.82
C ALA A 160 -12.27 5.99 7.10
N HIS A 161 -12.20 5.68 5.81
CA HIS A 161 -13.30 5.55 4.86
C HIS A 161 -13.56 4.09 4.48
N LEU A 162 -14.74 3.88 3.87
CA LEU A 162 -15.21 2.54 3.52
C LEU A 162 -14.65 2.09 2.18
N ASP A 163 -14.66 2.96 1.16
CA ASP A 163 -14.16 2.67 -0.19
C ASP A 163 -14.89 1.56 -0.97
N TRP A 164 -16.22 1.55 -0.80
CA TRP A 164 -17.14 0.59 -1.42
C TRP A 164 -17.99 1.15 -2.57
N ARG A 165 -17.77 2.40 -3.02
CA ARG A 165 -18.60 3.03 -4.06
C ARG A 165 -18.57 2.17 -5.31
N ASP A 166 -19.74 1.83 -5.86
CA ASP A 166 -19.77 1.13 -7.15
C ASP A 166 -19.22 2.02 -8.27
N HIS A 167 -19.64 3.29 -8.26
CA HIS A 167 -19.09 4.36 -9.08
C HIS A 167 -19.24 5.73 -8.41
N VAL A 168 -18.43 6.68 -8.87
CA VAL A 168 -18.60 8.12 -8.64
C VAL A 168 -18.50 8.81 -10.00
N ASN A 169 -19.51 9.60 -10.38
CA ASN A 169 -19.58 10.27 -11.69
C ASN A 169 -19.40 9.35 -12.92
N GLY A 170 -19.67 8.05 -12.77
CA GLY A 170 -19.53 7.03 -13.82
C GLY A 170 -18.15 6.34 -13.85
N VAL A 171 -17.23 6.72 -12.96
CA VAL A 171 -15.92 6.09 -12.78
C VAL A 171 -16.04 4.99 -11.73
N HIS A 172 -15.71 3.76 -12.12
CA HIS A 172 -15.82 2.56 -11.28
C HIS A 172 -14.50 2.16 -10.60
N GLU A 173 -13.36 2.68 -11.05
CA GLU A 173 -12.04 2.34 -10.52
C GLU A 173 -11.32 3.55 -9.89
N GLY A 174 -12.10 4.52 -9.38
CA GLY A 174 -11.53 5.67 -8.68
C GLY A 174 -11.34 5.41 -7.18
N LEU A 175 -10.81 6.41 -6.49
CA LEU A 175 -10.34 6.29 -5.10
C LEU A 175 -11.37 5.81 -4.08
N SER A 176 -12.67 6.03 -4.28
CA SER A 176 -13.71 5.53 -3.36
C SER A 176 -14.22 4.12 -3.70
N SER A 177 -13.61 3.41 -4.65
CA SER A 177 -14.02 2.09 -5.14
C SER A 177 -13.06 0.91 -4.93
N PRO A 178 -11.82 1.03 -4.39
CA PRO A 178 -10.84 -0.05 -4.43
C PRO A 178 -11.29 -1.32 -3.71
N ILE A 179 -11.93 -1.19 -2.55
CA ILE A 179 -12.38 -2.33 -1.76
C ILE A 179 -13.59 -3.00 -2.39
N ARG A 180 -14.48 -2.21 -3.01
CA ARG A 180 -15.56 -2.76 -3.83
C ARG A 180 -15.01 -3.59 -4.99
N ARG A 181 -14.00 -3.09 -5.70
CA ARG A 181 -13.37 -3.85 -6.80
C ARG A 181 -12.67 -5.11 -6.28
N ALA A 182 -11.99 -5.04 -5.14
CA ALA A 182 -11.39 -6.22 -4.52
C ALA A 182 -12.43 -7.30 -4.16
N SER A 183 -13.59 -6.90 -3.64
CA SER A 183 -14.69 -7.83 -3.28
C SER A 183 -15.29 -8.59 -4.46
N GLU A 184 -15.04 -8.13 -5.69
CA GLU A 184 -15.52 -8.72 -6.94
C GLU A 184 -14.48 -9.65 -7.59
N MET A 185 -13.29 -9.80 -6.99
CA MET A 185 -12.21 -10.65 -7.49
C MET A 185 -12.15 -11.99 -6.74
N ASP A 186 -12.14 -13.09 -7.48
CA ASP A 186 -12.21 -14.46 -6.92
C ASP A 186 -11.01 -14.83 -6.03
N HIS A 187 -9.88 -14.16 -6.18
CA HIS A 187 -8.66 -14.40 -5.39
C HIS A 187 -8.61 -13.63 -4.06
N PHE A 188 -9.67 -12.86 -3.71
CA PHE A 188 -9.82 -12.29 -2.37
C PHE A 188 -10.90 -13.03 -1.56
N GLY A 189 -10.58 -13.34 -0.31
CA GLY A 189 -11.45 -14.04 0.64
C GLY A 189 -12.03 -13.09 1.68
N GLU A 190 -11.36 -12.98 2.83
CA GLU A 190 -11.82 -12.08 3.90
C GLU A 190 -11.28 -10.66 3.70
N ILE A 191 -12.12 -9.65 3.98
CA ILE A 191 -11.73 -8.24 4.01
C ILE A 191 -11.89 -7.70 5.43
N PHE A 192 -10.81 -7.16 6.00
CA PHE A 192 -10.80 -6.48 7.30
C PHE A 192 -10.53 -5.00 7.10
N GLN A 193 -11.45 -4.14 7.53
CA GLN A 193 -11.33 -2.67 7.42
C GLN A 193 -11.21 -2.05 8.80
N ILE A 194 -10.07 -1.40 9.06
CA ILE A 194 -9.68 -0.98 10.40
C ILE A 194 -9.50 0.54 10.43
N GLY A 195 -10.21 1.20 11.35
CA GLY A 195 -10.09 2.64 11.58
C GLY A 195 -11.25 3.49 11.04
N LEU A 196 -12.32 2.83 10.58
CA LEU A 196 -13.51 3.48 9.99
C LEU A 196 -14.09 4.51 10.97
N ARG A 197 -14.23 5.77 10.54
CA ARG A 197 -14.71 6.86 11.40
C ARG A 197 -15.14 8.08 10.59
N SER A 198 -15.69 9.06 11.31
CA SER A 198 -16.13 10.35 10.75
C SER A 198 -17.22 10.22 9.67
N ALA A 199 -17.68 11.36 9.16
CA ALA A 199 -18.58 11.41 8.02
C ALA A 199 -17.76 11.29 6.73
N GLY A 200 -17.64 10.06 6.23
CA GLY A 200 -16.98 9.74 4.96
C GLY A 200 -17.87 9.86 3.72
N SER A 201 -17.40 9.34 2.60
CA SER A 201 -18.12 9.32 1.31
C SER A 201 -19.16 8.19 1.20
N ALA A 202 -19.12 7.21 2.11
CA ALA A 202 -19.99 6.04 2.10
C ALA A 202 -21.46 6.41 2.33
N ARG A 203 -22.36 5.74 1.60
CA ARG A 203 -23.81 5.85 1.76
C ARG A 203 -24.39 4.53 2.27
N PRO A 204 -25.69 4.49 2.66
CA PRO A 204 -26.31 3.24 3.10
C PRO A 204 -26.13 2.08 2.12
N GLU A 205 -26.20 2.34 0.81
CA GLU A 205 -26.00 1.32 -0.24
C GLU A 205 -24.62 0.66 -0.21
N GLU A 206 -23.54 1.43 0.05
CA GLU A 206 -22.19 0.89 0.19
C GLU A 206 -22.01 0.10 1.48
N MET A 207 -22.60 0.58 2.58
CA MET A 207 -22.59 -0.14 3.85
C MET A 207 -23.31 -1.49 3.72
N GLU A 208 -24.47 -1.51 3.07
CA GLU A 208 -25.22 -2.73 2.77
C GLU A 208 -24.42 -3.69 1.88
N ALA A 209 -23.71 -3.18 0.86
CA ALA A 209 -22.86 -3.98 0.00
C ALA A 209 -21.70 -4.63 0.78
N ALA A 210 -21.00 -3.87 1.63
CA ALA A 210 -19.92 -4.37 2.47
C ALA A 210 -20.40 -5.45 3.46
N LEU A 211 -21.54 -5.23 4.11
CA LEU A 211 -22.15 -6.21 5.02
C LEU A 211 -22.63 -7.47 4.29
N LYS A 212 -23.19 -7.32 3.08
CA LYS A 212 -23.64 -8.44 2.26
C LYS A 212 -22.47 -9.32 1.79
N TYR A 213 -21.33 -8.72 1.47
CA TYR A 213 -20.10 -9.47 1.19
C TYR A 213 -19.60 -10.21 2.43
N GLY A 214 -19.79 -9.64 3.62
CA GLY A 214 -19.27 -10.16 4.88
C GLY A 214 -17.97 -9.48 5.30
N ALA A 215 -17.75 -8.23 4.91
CA ALA A 215 -16.57 -7.47 5.32
C ALA A 215 -16.53 -7.30 6.85
N ASN A 216 -15.37 -7.53 7.45
CA ASN A 216 -15.11 -7.30 8.86
C ASN A 216 -14.80 -5.81 9.06
N LEU A 217 -15.83 -5.05 9.42
CA LEU A 217 -15.73 -3.60 9.62
C LEU A 217 -15.38 -3.31 11.08
N ILE A 218 -14.22 -2.69 11.34
CA ILE A 218 -13.73 -2.32 12.66
C ILE A 218 -13.66 -0.78 12.75
N PRO A 219 -14.71 -0.13 13.30
CA PRO A 219 -14.69 1.30 13.57
C PRO A 219 -13.57 1.70 14.52
N ASP A 220 -13.09 2.94 14.41
CA ASP A 220 -12.06 3.48 15.29
C ASP A 220 -12.44 3.34 16.78
N ILE A 221 -13.71 3.63 17.13
CA ILE A 221 -14.20 3.50 18.51
C ILE A 221 -13.95 2.09 19.04
N GLU A 222 -14.28 1.06 18.25
CA GLU A 222 -14.05 -0.33 18.64
C GLU A 222 -12.55 -0.63 18.75
N LEU A 223 -11.74 -0.19 17.77
CA LEU A 223 -10.29 -0.36 17.80
C LEU A 223 -9.68 0.23 19.08
N GLN A 224 -10.12 1.41 19.51
CA GLN A 224 -9.60 2.04 20.72
C GLN A 224 -10.05 1.30 22.00
N ASP A 225 -11.25 0.72 22.01
CA ASP A 225 -11.77 -0.04 23.15
C ASP A 225 -11.05 -1.39 23.33
N ILE A 226 -10.79 -2.12 22.24
CA ILE A 226 -10.26 -3.50 22.31
C ILE A 226 -8.74 -3.58 22.03
N GLY A 227 -8.18 -2.58 21.36
CA GLY A 227 -6.79 -2.53 20.93
C GLY A 227 -6.47 -3.41 19.72
N MET A 228 -5.38 -3.07 19.02
CA MET A 228 -4.98 -3.74 17.77
C MET A 228 -4.71 -5.24 17.91
N LYS A 229 -4.25 -5.71 19.08
CA LYS A 229 -4.03 -7.16 19.30
C LYS A 229 -5.33 -7.96 19.18
N ALA A 230 -6.42 -7.47 19.77
CA ALA A 230 -7.71 -8.13 19.67
C ALA A 230 -8.28 -8.08 18.24
N VAL A 231 -7.98 -7.03 17.47
CA VAL A 231 -8.29 -6.98 16.03
C VAL A 231 -7.49 -8.03 15.27
N LEU A 232 -6.17 -8.10 15.49
CA LEU A 232 -5.28 -9.07 14.87
C LEU A 232 -5.71 -10.52 15.15
N ASP A 233 -6.19 -10.82 16.37
CA ASP A 233 -6.67 -12.14 16.75
C ASP A 233 -7.90 -12.59 15.93
N ARG A 234 -8.67 -11.66 15.35
CA ARG A 234 -9.78 -11.95 14.45
C ARG A 234 -9.33 -12.31 13.03
N ILE A 235 -8.13 -11.88 12.63
CA ILE A 235 -7.58 -12.18 11.30
C ILE A 235 -7.09 -13.64 11.29
N PRO A 236 -7.55 -14.49 10.35
CA PRO A 236 -7.14 -15.90 10.28
C PRO A 236 -5.62 -16.05 10.20
N ALA A 237 -5.06 -17.11 10.80
CA ALA A 237 -3.63 -17.44 10.69
C ALA A 237 -3.37 -18.38 9.49
N GLY A 238 -2.12 -18.42 9.03
CA GLY A 238 -1.62 -19.36 8.01
C GLY A 238 -1.91 -18.99 6.56
N GLY A 239 -2.60 -17.87 6.31
CA GLY A 239 -2.97 -17.43 4.97
C GLY A 239 -2.00 -16.44 4.32
N THR A 240 -2.36 -16.01 3.11
CA THR A 240 -1.73 -14.89 2.42
C THR A 240 -2.51 -13.61 2.70
N TYR A 241 -1.81 -12.54 3.07
CA TYR A 241 -2.37 -11.22 3.33
C TYR A 241 -1.87 -10.21 2.30
N TYR A 242 -2.70 -9.23 1.99
CA TYR A 242 -2.26 -7.99 1.37
C TYR A 242 -2.70 -6.82 2.26
N LEU A 243 -1.78 -5.88 2.52
CA LEU A 243 -2.04 -4.73 3.39
C LEU A 243 -2.17 -3.46 2.54
N THR A 244 -3.36 -2.90 2.44
CA THR A 244 -3.57 -1.60 1.80
C THR A 244 -3.74 -0.52 2.88
N VAL A 245 -2.93 0.54 2.79
CA VAL A 245 -2.87 1.59 3.81
C VAL A 245 -3.24 2.92 3.18
N ASP A 246 -4.48 3.34 3.43
CA ASP A 246 -4.82 4.75 3.33
C ASP A 246 -4.09 5.49 4.47
N ALA A 247 -3.28 6.48 4.11
CA ALA A 247 -2.61 7.27 5.12
C ALA A 247 -3.59 8.05 6.03
N ASP A 248 -4.83 8.25 5.60
CA ASP A 248 -5.88 8.87 6.42
C ASP A 248 -6.50 7.94 7.48
N GLY A 249 -6.29 6.62 7.34
CA GLY A 249 -6.65 5.65 8.37
C GLY A 249 -5.88 5.86 9.66
N MET A 250 -4.71 6.50 9.56
CA MET A 250 -3.90 6.90 10.70
C MET A 250 -4.37 8.21 11.34
N ASP A 251 -4.08 8.38 12.63
CA ASP A 251 -4.40 9.63 13.31
C ASP A 251 -3.66 10.84 12.69
N PRO A 252 -4.34 11.98 12.42
CA PRO A 252 -3.71 13.15 11.79
C PRO A 252 -2.54 13.76 12.57
N THR A 253 -2.39 13.46 13.87
CA THR A 253 -1.20 13.86 14.63
C THR A 253 0.04 13.02 14.26
N ILE A 254 -0.15 11.88 13.60
CA ILE A 254 0.88 10.96 13.13
C ILE A 254 1.07 11.02 11.61
N ALA A 255 -0.02 11.24 10.87
CA ALA A 255 -0.05 11.34 9.41
C ALA A 255 -0.86 12.58 8.96
N PRO A 256 -0.34 13.82 9.17
CA PRO A 256 -1.09 15.04 8.89
C PRO A 256 -1.31 15.35 7.39
N ALA A 257 -0.55 14.73 6.49
CA ALA A 257 -0.49 15.11 5.08
C ALA A 257 -1.61 14.50 4.24
N ILE A 258 -2.86 14.82 4.56
CA ILE A 258 -4.04 14.18 3.96
C ILE A 258 -4.98 15.21 3.34
N ALA A 259 -5.72 14.82 2.29
CA ALA A 259 -6.69 15.67 1.62
C ALA A 259 -7.89 16.02 2.53
N GLY A 260 -8.44 15.03 3.25
CA GLY A 260 -9.51 15.19 4.24
C GLY A 260 -9.20 14.44 5.54
N PRO A 261 -8.39 14.99 6.46
CA PRO A 261 -8.03 14.28 7.69
C PRO A 261 -9.23 14.08 8.62
N ALA A 262 -9.39 12.87 9.15
CA ALA A 262 -10.38 12.53 10.18
C ALA A 262 -9.71 12.38 11.56
N PRO A 263 -10.14 13.10 12.61
CA PRO A 263 -9.59 12.94 13.97
C PRO A 263 -9.75 11.51 14.52
N GLY A 264 -8.83 11.07 15.39
CA GLY A 264 -8.75 9.67 15.83
C GLY A 264 -8.10 8.79 14.77
N GLY A 265 -8.17 7.46 14.93
CA GLY A 265 -7.61 6.51 13.96
C GLY A 265 -6.43 5.71 14.48
N VAL A 266 -5.80 4.98 13.57
CA VAL A 266 -4.73 4.03 13.93
C VAL A 266 -3.46 4.80 14.29
N THR A 267 -2.95 4.56 15.50
CA THR A 267 -1.68 5.13 15.96
C THR A 267 -0.48 4.37 15.39
N TYR A 268 0.70 4.99 15.37
CA TYR A 268 1.93 4.31 14.91
C TYR A 268 2.23 2.99 15.66
N PRO A 269 2.11 2.88 17.00
CA PRO A 269 2.29 1.61 17.69
C PRO A 269 1.26 0.53 17.32
N GLN A 270 0.01 0.93 17.04
CA GLN A 270 -1.03 0.02 16.55
C GLN A 270 -0.68 -0.46 15.13
N MET A 271 -0.25 0.41 14.22
CA MET A 271 0.23 0.01 12.89
C MET A 271 1.42 -0.95 12.97
N ARG A 272 2.40 -0.69 13.83
CA ARG A 272 3.52 -1.60 14.07
C ARG A 272 3.04 -2.97 14.55
N THR A 273 2.08 -3.00 15.48
CA THR A 273 1.48 -4.25 16.00
C THR A 273 0.77 -5.02 14.89
N LEU A 274 0.00 -4.33 14.03
CA LEU A 274 -0.70 -4.93 12.89
C LEU A 274 0.29 -5.52 11.89
N ILE A 275 1.21 -4.72 11.37
CA ILE A 275 2.19 -5.14 10.35
C ILE A 275 3.01 -6.33 10.84
N GLN A 276 3.59 -6.23 12.03
CA GLN A 276 4.44 -7.30 12.53
C GLN A 276 3.64 -8.56 12.86
N GLY A 277 2.42 -8.40 13.37
CA GLY A 277 1.52 -9.50 13.69
C GLY A 277 1.00 -10.25 12.46
N LEU A 278 0.71 -9.55 11.36
CA LEU A 278 0.37 -10.19 10.08
C LEU A 278 1.52 -11.06 9.56
N VAL A 279 2.76 -10.54 9.68
CA VAL A 279 3.95 -11.31 9.30
C VAL A 279 4.18 -12.54 10.19
N GLU A 280 3.86 -12.45 11.48
CA GLU A 280 3.92 -13.61 12.37
C GLU A 280 2.84 -14.66 12.08
N LYS A 281 1.68 -14.23 11.58
CA LYS A 281 0.51 -15.09 11.36
C LYS A 281 0.59 -15.90 10.07
N GLY A 282 1.24 -15.40 9.02
CA GLY A 282 1.19 -16.02 7.69
C GLY A 282 2.13 -15.33 6.72
N ARG A 283 1.72 -15.13 5.46
CA ARG A 283 2.53 -14.51 4.41
C ARG A 283 1.93 -13.17 3.99
N VAL A 284 2.66 -12.07 4.14
CA VAL A 284 2.24 -10.77 3.57
C VAL A 284 2.82 -10.67 2.16
N ALA A 285 1.97 -10.69 1.14
CA ALA A 285 2.38 -10.64 -0.27
C ALA A 285 2.89 -9.26 -0.70
N GLY A 286 2.35 -8.21 -0.09
CA GLY A 286 2.72 -6.85 -0.39
C GLY A 286 1.97 -5.83 0.45
N MET A 287 2.30 -4.56 0.21
CA MET A 287 1.64 -3.42 0.83
C MET A 287 1.62 -2.22 -0.10
N ASP A 288 0.55 -1.43 -0.06
CA ASP A 288 0.55 -0.06 -0.59
C ASP A 288 0.39 0.98 0.51
N ILE A 289 0.83 2.20 0.21
CA ILE A 289 0.51 3.38 0.99
C ILE A 289 0.11 4.54 0.08
N VAL A 290 -1.10 5.06 0.26
CA VAL A 290 -1.78 5.99 -0.66
C VAL A 290 -2.25 7.27 0.05
N GLU A 291 -2.88 8.19 -0.71
CA GLU A 291 -3.55 9.42 -0.23
C GLU A 291 -2.66 10.50 0.44
N ILE A 292 -1.34 10.26 0.52
CA ILE A 292 -0.40 11.26 1.02
C ILE A 292 -0.38 12.47 0.09
N THR A 293 -0.61 13.66 0.66
CA THR A 293 -0.63 14.97 0.01
C THR A 293 0.63 15.76 0.40
N PRO A 294 1.76 15.65 -0.33
CA PRO A 294 3.06 16.13 0.14
C PRO A 294 3.13 17.63 0.44
N LYS A 295 2.35 18.48 -0.24
CA LYS A 295 2.30 19.93 0.06
C LYS A 295 1.76 20.23 1.46
N ARG A 296 1.00 19.30 2.05
CA ARG A 296 0.45 19.41 3.41
C ARG A 296 1.32 18.71 4.46
N ASP A 297 2.42 18.09 4.05
CA ASP A 297 3.24 17.29 4.96
C ASP A 297 4.18 18.14 5.81
N VAL A 298 3.63 18.60 6.93
CA VAL A 298 4.37 19.39 7.92
C VAL A 298 5.57 18.57 8.39
N ASN A 299 6.78 19.11 8.15
CA ASN A 299 8.04 18.47 8.51
C ASN A 299 8.23 17.06 7.92
N ALA A 300 7.57 16.74 6.80
CA ALA A 300 7.54 15.41 6.17
C ALA A 300 7.17 14.25 7.12
N ILE A 301 6.38 14.55 8.17
CA ILE A 301 6.03 13.58 9.21
C ILE A 301 5.33 12.36 8.59
N THR A 302 4.40 12.59 7.67
CA THR A 302 3.62 11.52 7.03
C THR A 302 4.49 10.65 6.14
N CYS A 303 5.36 11.26 5.31
CA CYS A 303 6.30 10.51 4.49
C CYS A 303 7.31 9.72 5.32
N VAL A 304 7.77 10.27 6.46
CA VAL A 304 8.63 9.54 7.41
C VAL A 304 7.88 8.36 8.01
N THR A 305 6.64 8.56 8.44
CA THR A 305 5.77 7.49 8.94
C THR A 305 5.61 6.39 7.88
N ALA A 306 5.31 6.74 6.63
CA ALA A 306 5.19 5.80 5.51
C ALA A 306 6.43 4.92 5.35
N VAL A 307 7.62 5.53 5.32
CA VAL A 307 8.88 4.77 5.24
C VAL A 307 9.06 3.86 6.46
N ARG A 308 8.70 4.33 7.67
CA ARG A 308 8.78 3.51 8.87
C ARG A 308 7.83 2.30 8.81
N LEU A 309 6.65 2.41 8.20
CA LEU A 309 5.75 1.26 8.00
C LEU A 309 6.39 0.23 7.03
N ILE A 310 6.96 0.71 5.93
CA ILE A 310 7.70 -0.15 4.97
C ILE A 310 8.87 -0.86 5.65
N CYS A 311 9.64 -0.15 6.49
CA CYS A 311 10.71 -0.76 7.28
C CYS A 311 10.19 -1.86 8.22
N ASN A 312 9.04 -1.65 8.86
CA ASN A 312 8.43 -2.64 9.75
C ASN A 312 8.04 -3.91 8.98
N LEU A 313 7.44 -3.77 7.80
CA LEU A 313 7.05 -4.91 6.97
C LEU A 313 8.28 -5.69 6.49
N ILE A 314 9.20 -5.02 5.77
CA ILE A 314 10.40 -5.66 5.21
C ILE A 314 11.24 -6.26 6.34
N GLY A 315 11.55 -5.47 7.37
CA GLY A 315 12.42 -5.91 8.45
C GLY A 315 11.85 -7.08 9.26
N LYS A 316 10.53 -7.15 9.41
CA LYS A 316 9.87 -8.30 10.04
C LYS A 316 9.85 -9.52 9.11
N ALA A 317 9.58 -9.34 7.82
CA ALA A 317 9.60 -10.41 6.82
C ALA A 317 10.99 -11.08 6.74
N VAL A 318 12.06 -10.30 6.75
CA VAL A 318 13.45 -10.81 6.80
C VAL A 318 13.68 -11.73 8.00
N ARG A 319 13.17 -11.35 9.17
CA ARG A 319 13.28 -12.13 10.42
C ARG A 319 12.36 -13.33 10.48
N ALA A 320 11.26 -13.29 9.74
CA ALA A 320 10.33 -14.40 9.59
C ALA A 320 10.78 -15.43 8.53
N GLY A 321 11.93 -15.22 7.87
CA GLY A 321 12.45 -16.15 6.87
C GLY A 321 11.67 -16.12 5.56
N TYR A 322 11.05 -14.98 5.21
CA TYR A 322 10.24 -14.88 4.00
C TYR A 322 11.03 -15.02 2.69
N PHE A 323 12.34 -14.85 2.74
CA PHE A 323 13.22 -14.70 1.59
C PHE A 323 14.27 -15.80 1.53
N ASP A 324 13.95 -16.95 2.14
CA ASP A 324 14.80 -18.11 2.31
C ASP A 324 14.55 -19.15 1.21
#